data_AF-A0A8X6MCW6-F1
#
_entry.id   AF-A0A8X6MCW6-F1
#
_cell.length_a   1.000
_cell.length_b   1.000
_cell.length_c   1.000
_cell.angle_alpha   90.00
_cell.angle_beta   90.00
_cell.angle_gamma   90.00
#
_symmetry.space_group_name_H-M   'P 1'
#
loop_
_entity.id
_entity.type
_entity.pdbx_description
1 polymer ?
#
loop_
_entity_poly.entity_id
_entity_poly.type
_entity_poly.pdbx_seq_one_letter_code
_entity_poly.pdbx_strand_id
1 'polypeptide(L)'
;MFCKIKPAYLFSKLSPFVLNNTIKVGNLNSVRHVVSVIEDEKKGTARVILQRPPVNALSSELLEKLTTAIKDLEERKFRGFILTSDSPKVFCSGLDINELYKPPEEKLKLYWKAFQNLWKTLYSTPLITIAAVNGHAPAGGCVLTLSCDHSIMVKSGGFIGLNETLLGLAAPKWYGFDSCRKV
;
A
#
# COMPACT_ATOMS: atom_id res chain seq x y z
N MET A 1 -14.85 -11.51 10.13
CA MET A 1 -15.20 -10.40 11.04
C MET A 1 -15.13 -9.11 10.22
N PHE A 2 -16.26 -8.52 9.85
CA PHE A 2 -16.29 -7.33 8.98
C PHE A 2 -15.97 -6.08 9.81
N CYS A 3 -14.79 -5.50 9.64
CA CYS A 3 -14.47 -4.23 10.29
C CYS A 3 -15.00 -3.08 9.43
N LYS A 4 -16.18 -2.54 9.78
CA LYS A 4 -16.67 -1.27 9.23
C LYS A 4 -15.94 -0.13 9.95
N ILE A 5 -14.92 0.43 9.33
CA ILE A 5 -14.20 1.62 9.81
C ILE A 5 -15.15 2.82 9.75
N LYS A 6 -15.31 3.57 10.84
CA LYS A 6 -16.18 4.76 10.88
C LYS A 6 -15.60 5.87 9.99
N PRO A 7 -16.44 6.65 9.28
CA PRO A 7 -15.97 7.77 8.46
C PRO A 7 -15.37 8.86 9.35
N ALA A 8 -14.07 9.11 9.23
CA ALA A 8 -13.40 10.20 9.93
C ALA A 8 -13.73 11.55 9.24
N TYR A 9 -14.42 12.41 9.99
CA TYR A 9 -14.77 13.77 9.59
C TYR A 9 -13.59 14.72 9.82
N LEU A 10 -12.83 15.08 8.78
CA LEU A 10 -11.98 16.29 8.83
C LEU A 10 -11.49 16.77 7.44
N PHE A 11 -12.38 17.00 6.49
CA PHE A 11 -12.00 17.51 5.15
C PHE A 11 -12.35 18.98 4.89
N SER A 12 -12.91 19.72 5.85
CA SER A 12 -13.30 21.12 5.64
C SER A 12 -12.14 22.13 5.74
N LYS A 13 -10.91 21.70 6.03
CA LYS A 13 -9.74 22.60 6.18
C LYS A 13 -8.50 22.25 5.36
N LEU A 14 -8.52 21.20 4.52
CA LEU A 14 -7.44 20.96 3.57
C LEU A 14 -7.72 21.76 2.30
N SER A 15 -7.01 22.88 2.13
CA SER A 15 -7.05 23.69 0.92
C SER A 15 -6.80 22.82 -0.33
N PRO A 16 -7.44 23.10 -1.48
CA PRO A 16 -7.10 22.44 -2.73
C PRO A 16 -5.64 22.76 -3.07
N PHE A 17 -4.74 21.81 -2.87
CA PHE A 17 -3.35 21.96 -3.32
C PHE A 17 -3.38 21.82 -4.84
N VAL A 18 -3.35 22.98 -5.48
CA VAL A 18 -3.47 23.20 -6.92
C VAL A 18 -2.40 22.39 -7.65
N LEU A 19 -2.86 21.51 -8.54
CA LEU A 19 -2.09 20.88 -9.62
C LEU A 19 -1.56 21.98 -10.53
N ASN A 20 -0.34 22.48 -10.28
CA ASN A 20 0.44 23.19 -11.28
C ASN A 20 1.91 23.19 -10.83
N ASN A 21 2.72 22.34 -11.47
CA ASN A 21 3.95 22.76 -12.15
C ASN A 21 4.80 21.56 -12.61
N THR A 22 4.92 21.48 -13.93
CA THR A 22 6.09 21.08 -14.71
C THR A 22 6.87 19.84 -14.25
N ILE A 23 6.38 18.69 -14.67
CA ILE A 23 7.14 17.43 -14.67
C ILE A 23 8.31 17.60 -15.65
N LYS A 24 9.55 17.57 -15.15
CA LYS A 24 10.71 17.26 -16.01
C LYS A 24 10.65 15.75 -16.30
N VAL A 25 9.97 15.39 -17.39
CA VAL A 25 9.96 14.01 -17.91
C VAL A 25 11.32 13.75 -18.54
N GLY A 26 12.25 13.26 -17.72
CA GLY A 26 13.53 12.74 -18.19
C GLY A 26 13.36 11.32 -18.73
N ASN A 27 13.56 11.18 -20.04
CA ASN A 27 13.92 9.99 -20.81
C ASN A 27 12.89 8.83 -20.94
N LEU A 28 12.39 8.67 -22.18
CA LEU A 28 11.50 7.60 -22.64
C LEU A 28 12.27 6.29 -22.83
N ASN A 29 12.38 5.49 -21.76
CA ASN A 29 12.52 4.04 -21.87
C ASN A 29 11.31 3.43 -21.16
N SER A 30 10.50 2.65 -21.89
CA SER A 30 9.22 2.09 -21.44
C SER A 30 9.37 0.98 -20.38
N VAL A 31 9.94 1.33 -19.23
CA VAL A 31 9.86 0.52 -18.00
C VAL A 31 8.61 1.00 -17.26
N ARG A 32 7.55 0.18 -17.25
CA ARG A 32 6.35 0.49 -16.44
C ARG A 32 6.74 0.34 -14.98
N HIS A 33 6.98 1.46 -14.31
CA HIS A 33 7.23 1.46 -12.87
C HIS A 33 5.99 0.95 -12.15
N VAL A 34 6.09 -0.10 -11.33
CA VAL A 34 4.96 -0.61 -10.53
C VAL A 34 4.68 0.23 -9.27
N VAL A 35 5.67 1.06 -8.88
CA VAL A 35 5.58 2.04 -7.78
C VAL A 35 6.18 3.37 -8.27
N SER A 36 5.50 4.48 -8.00
CA SER A 36 6.04 5.84 -8.15
C SER A 36 6.18 6.52 -6.80
N VAL A 37 7.23 7.34 -6.65
CA VAL A 37 7.42 8.19 -5.47
C VAL A 37 7.47 9.64 -5.93
N ILE A 38 6.57 10.46 -5.41
CA ILE A 38 6.55 11.91 -5.65
C ILE A 38 6.95 12.59 -4.35
N GLU A 39 8.04 13.35 -4.39
CA GLU A 39 8.67 13.91 -3.20
C GLU A 39 8.41 15.42 -3.09
N ASP A 40 8.13 15.87 -1.86
CA ASP A 40 8.18 17.28 -1.48
C ASP A 40 9.33 17.44 -0.48
N GLU A 41 10.55 17.65 -1.00
CA GLU A 41 11.77 17.75 -0.19
C GLU A 41 11.72 18.91 0.82
N LYS A 42 11.05 20.01 0.46
CA LYS A 42 10.90 21.18 1.35
C LYS A 42 10.08 20.83 2.59
N LYS A 43 9.04 20.01 2.42
CA LYS A 43 8.23 19.53 3.55
C LYS A 43 8.78 18.22 4.13
N GLY A 44 9.76 17.58 3.51
CA GLY A 44 10.25 16.26 3.90
C GLY A 44 9.13 15.22 3.89
N THR A 45 8.24 15.26 2.91
CA THR A 45 7.11 14.31 2.78
C THR A 45 7.06 13.72 1.38
N ALA A 46 6.58 12.49 1.24
CA ALA A 46 6.44 11.84 -0.06
C ALA A 46 5.03 11.29 -0.29
N ARG A 47 4.73 11.00 -1.55
CA ARG A 47 3.55 10.25 -1.96
C ARG A 47 3.99 9.02 -2.74
N VAL A 48 3.72 7.86 -2.18
CA VAL A 48 4.03 6.55 -2.75
C VAL A 48 2.77 6.03 -3.44
N ILE A 49 2.88 5.75 -4.73
CA ILE A 49 1.73 5.44 -5.60
C ILE A 49 1.90 4.05 -6.17
N LEU A 50 0.95 3.16 -5.88
CA LEU A 50 0.82 1.84 -6.49
C LEU A 50 0.23 1.99 -7.89
N GLN A 51 0.90 1.45 -8.90
CA GLN A 51 0.53 1.61 -10.32
C GLN A 51 0.82 0.35 -11.15
N ARG A 52 0.57 -0.82 -10.55
CA ARG A 52 0.60 -2.11 -11.23
C ARG A 52 -0.80 -2.46 -11.75
N PRO A 53 -1.05 -2.32 -13.07
CA PRO A 53 -2.33 -2.72 -13.64
C PRO A 53 -2.52 -4.25 -13.56
N PRO A 54 -3.77 -4.75 -13.55
CA PRO A 54 -5.02 -3.97 -13.55
C PRO A 54 -5.51 -3.55 -12.16
N VAL A 55 -5.02 -4.20 -11.09
CA VAL A 55 -5.65 -4.15 -9.76
C VAL A 55 -4.65 -4.01 -8.59
N ASN A 56 -3.39 -3.66 -8.87
CA ASN A 56 -2.35 -3.53 -7.85
C ASN A 56 -2.19 -4.80 -6.99
N ALA A 57 -2.29 -5.99 -7.62
CA ALA A 57 -2.01 -7.24 -6.94
C ALA A 57 -0.53 -7.30 -6.53
N LEU A 58 -0.25 -7.81 -5.33
CA LEU A 58 1.06 -7.84 -4.70
C LEU A 58 1.95 -8.92 -5.33
N SER A 59 2.50 -8.66 -6.52
CA SER A 59 3.53 -9.49 -7.12
C SER A 59 4.86 -9.37 -6.37
N SER A 60 5.77 -10.32 -6.57
CA SER A 60 7.13 -10.25 -5.99
C SER A 60 7.82 -8.91 -6.30
N GLU A 61 7.69 -8.43 -7.54
CA GLU A 61 8.22 -7.13 -7.97
C GLU A 61 7.62 -5.95 -7.18
N LEU A 62 6.29 -5.92 -7.01
CA LEU A 62 5.62 -4.84 -6.30
C LEU A 62 6.03 -4.84 -4.81
N LEU A 63 6.15 -6.03 -4.20
CA LEU A 63 6.61 -6.18 -2.83
C LEU A 63 8.03 -5.62 -2.63
N GLU A 64 8.94 -5.98 -3.52
CA GLU A 64 10.32 -5.52 -3.48
C GLU A 64 10.41 -4.00 -3.70
N LYS A 65 9.80 -3.48 -4.77
CA LYS A 65 9.85 -2.06 -5.10
C LYS A 65 9.24 -1.16 -4.03
N LEU A 66 8.12 -1.59 -3.43
CA LEU A 66 7.51 -0.84 -2.33
C LEU A 66 8.39 -0.87 -1.07
N THR A 67 8.99 -2.02 -0.77
CA THR A 67 9.95 -2.12 0.36
C THR A 67 11.13 -1.18 0.15
N THR A 68 11.75 -1.20 -1.03
CA THR A 68 12.88 -0.33 -1.37
C THR A 68 12.48 1.13 -1.25
N ALA A 69 11.34 1.53 -1.81
CA ALA A 69 10.87 2.91 -1.72
C ALA A 69 10.70 3.39 -0.27
N ILE A 70 10.19 2.55 0.63
CA ILE A 70 10.08 2.90 2.06
C ILE A 70 11.45 3.09 2.69
N LYS A 71 12.38 2.14 2.46
CA LYS A 71 13.75 2.21 3.00
C LYS A 71 14.52 3.42 2.48
N ASP A 72 14.36 3.76 1.21
CA ASP A 72 15.01 4.95 0.62
C ASP A 72 14.51 6.24 1.29
N LEU A 73 13.21 6.33 1.60
CA LEU A 73 12.63 7.46 2.33
C LEU A 73 13.12 7.52 3.79
N GLU A 74 13.32 6.36 4.44
CA GLU A 74 13.92 6.27 5.77
C GLU A 74 15.36 6.78 5.77
N GLU A 75 16.18 6.29 4.84
CA GLU A 75 17.59 6.67 4.72
C GLU A 75 17.76 8.17 4.44
N ARG A 76 16.90 8.72 3.59
CA ARG A 76 16.85 10.16 3.26
C ARG A 76 16.16 11.01 4.33
N LYS A 77 15.76 10.42 5.46
CA LYS A 77 15.19 11.12 6.63
C LYS A 77 13.93 11.92 6.30
N PHE A 78 13.07 11.41 5.43
CA PHE A 78 11.74 11.97 5.26
C PHE A 78 10.97 11.86 6.59
N ARG A 79 9.97 12.72 6.78
CA ARG A 79 9.11 12.70 7.99
C ARG A 79 7.97 11.70 7.86
N GLY A 80 7.53 11.43 6.63
CA GLY A 80 6.37 10.59 6.39
C GLY A 80 5.98 10.52 4.92
N PHE A 81 5.08 9.59 4.61
CA PHE A 81 4.53 9.46 3.27
C PHE A 81 3.06 9.06 3.25
N ILE A 82 2.41 9.39 2.14
CA ILE A 82 1.06 8.94 1.82
C ILE A 82 1.15 7.78 0.84
N LEU A 83 0.60 6.63 1.20
CA LEU A 83 0.42 5.49 0.31
C LEU A 83 -0.94 5.58 -0.39
N THR A 84 -0.94 5.54 -1.73
CA THR A 84 -2.17 5.59 -2.53
C THR A 84 -2.03 4.79 -3.81
N SER A 85 -3.07 4.77 -4.64
CA SER A 85 -3.06 4.08 -5.93
C SER A 85 -3.34 5.05 -7.09
N ASP A 86 -2.79 4.76 -8.27
CA ASP A 86 -3.15 5.40 -9.53
C ASP A 86 -4.54 4.98 -10.05
N SER A 87 -5.04 3.83 -9.61
CA SER A 87 -6.29 3.24 -10.07
C SER A 87 -7.47 3.87 -9.32
N PRO A 88 -8.49 4.40 -10.01
CA PRO A 88 -9.61 5.07 -9.37
C PRO A 88 -10.57 4.11 -8.64
N LYS A 89 -10.43 2.79 -8.84
CA LYS A 89 -11.36 1.78 -8.30
C LYS A 89 -10.69 0.82 -7.32
N VAL A 90 -9.38 0.61 -7.41
CA VAL A 90 -8.69 -0.42 -6.64
C VAL A 90 -7.44 0.17 -6.01
N PHE A 91 -7.40 0.18 -4.69
CA PHE A 91 -6.18 0.53 -3.96
C PHE A 91 -5.14 -0.59 -4.11
N CYS A 92 -5.52 -1.82 -3.72
CA CYS A 92 -4.70 -3.02 -3.84
C CYS A 92 -5.58 -4.26 -3.70
N SER A 93 -5.57 -5.18 -4.66
CA SER A 93 -6.40 -6.40 -4.62
C SER A 93 -5.86 -7.49 -3.69
N GLY A 94 -4.76 -7.26 -2.98
CA GLY A 94 -4.12 -8.25 -2.10
C GLY A 94 -3.07 -9.10 -2.81
N LEU A 95 -2.81 -10.29 -2.28
CA LEU A 95 -1.78 -11.20 -2.80
C LEU A 95 -2.05 -11.58 -4.27
N ASP A 96 -1.00 -11.69 -5.07
CA ASP A 96 -1.13 -12.08 -6.48
C ASP A 96 -1.38 -13.59 -6.57
N ILE A 97 -2.57 -13.96 -7.05
CA ILE A 97 -2.99 -15.35 -7.19
C ILE A 97 -2.02 -16.14 -8.10
N ASN A 98 -1.40 -15.49 -9.08
CA ASN A 98 -0.45 -16.15 -9.98
C ASN A 98 0.85 -16.56 -9.26
N GLU A 99 1.23 -15.85 -8.19
CA GLU A 99 2.38 -16.22 -7.36
C GLU A 99 2.04 -17.36 -6.40
N LEU A 100 0.75 -17.55 -6.10
CA LEU A 100 0.23 -18.56 -5.18
C LEU A 100 -0.26 -19.84 -5.88
N TYR A 101 -0.61 -19.78 -7.16
CA TYR A 101 -1.19 -20.91 -7.89
C TYR A 101 -0.11 -21.90 -8.36
N LYS A 102 0.03 -23.02 -7.65
CA LYS A 102 0.97 -24.12 -7.93
C LYS A 102 2.45 -23.70 -8.14
N PRO A 103 3.02 -22.79 -7.33
CA PRO A 103 4.44 -22.50 -7.40
C PRO A 103 5.27 -23.68 -6.86
N PRO A 104 6.53 -23.84 -7.31
CA PRO A 104 7.51 -24.63 -6.57
C PRO A 104 7.62 -24.14 -5.12
N GLU A 105 7.84 -25.05 -4.18
CA GLU A 105 7.87 -24.74 -2.74
C GLU A 105 8.87 -23.61 -2.41
N GLU A 106 10.07 -23.65 -3.00
CA GLU A 106 11.09 -22.62 -2.80
C GLU A 106 10.64 -21.24 -3.29
N LYS A 107 9.94 -21.17 -4.43
CA LYS A 107 9.39 -19.90 -4.93
C LYS A 107 8.32 -19.36 -3.99
N LEU A 108 7.46 -20.24 -3.45
CA LEU A 108 6.43 -19.86 -2.48
C LEU A 108 7.04 -19.31 -1.18
N LYS A 109 8.10 -19.95 -0.66
CA LYS A 109 8.83 -19.48 0.52
C LYS A 109 9.41 -18.08 0.31
N LEU A 110 10.04 -17.84 -0.84
CA LEU A 110 10.59 -16.52 -1.19
C LEU A 110 9.50 -15.46 -1.29
N TYR A 111 8.35 -15.79 -1.91
CA TYR A 111 7.21 -14.88 -2.01
C TYR A 111 6.67 -14.49 -0.64
N TRP A 112 6.44 -15.47 0.25
CA TRP A 112 5.99 -15.19 1.62
C TRP A 112 7.01 -14.37 2.41
N LYS A 113 8.31 -14.64 2.23
CA LYS A 113 9.38 -13.85 2.87
C LYS A 113 9.37 -12.40 2.38
N ALA A 114 9.18 -12.17 1.08
CA ALA A 114 9.08 -10.83 0.52
C ALA A 114 7.86 -10.07 1.08
N PHE A 115 6.71 -10.75 1.18
CA PHE A 115 5.50 -10.14 1.73
C PHE A 115 5.63 -9.83 3.23
N GLN A 116 6.18 -10.76 4.03
CA GLN A 116 6.47 -10.52 5.44
C GLN A 116 7.47 -9.38 5.63
N ASN A 117 8.48 -9.29 4.78
CA ASN A 117 9.47 -8.21 4.82
C ASN A 117 8.82 -6.85 4.53
N LEU A 118 7.99 -6.74 3.49
CA LEU A 118 7.22 -5.52 3.22
C LEU A 118 6.34 -5.14 4.42
N TRP A 119 5.56 -6.10 4.94
CA TRP A 119 4.68 -5.86 6.09
C TRP A 119 5.46 -5.34 7.29
N LYS A 120 6.60 -5.97 7.62
CA LYS A 120 7.46 -5.56 8.72
C LYS A 120 8.02 -4.16 8.47
N THR A 121 8.58 -3.91 7.29
CA THR A 121 9.12 -2.59 6.90
C THR A 121 8.06 -1.51 7.04
N LEU A 122 6.85 -1.72 6.51
CA LEU A 122 5.77 -0.73 6.60
C LEU A 122 5.26 -0.55 8.03
N TYR A 123 5.10 -1.64 8.79
CA TYR A 123 4.54 -1.59 10.15
C TYR A 123 5.51 -1.03 11.19
N SER A 124 6.82 -1.21 10.99
CA SER A 124 7.86 -0.77 11.94
C SER A 124 8.67 0.43 11.46
N THR A 125 8.28 1.07 10.37
CA THR A 125 8.97 2.26 9.86
C THR A 125 8.89 3.40 10.89
N PRO A 126 9.95 4.20 11.07
CA PRO A 126 9.88 5.41 11.89
C PRO A 126 9.17 6.59 11.19
N LEU A 127 8.81 6.43 9.90
CA LEU A 127 8.10 7.43 9.11
C LEU A 127 6.62 7.50 9.52
N ILE A 128 6.03 8.70 9.52
CA ILE A 128 4.57 8.83 9.67
C ILE A 128 3.90 8.35 8.37
N THR A 129 3.06 7.33 8.47
CA THR A 129 2.44 6.69 7.30
C THR A 129 0.93 6.89 7.24
N ILE A 130 0.43 7.32 6.07
CA ILE A 130 -1.00 7.50 5.83
C ILE A 130 -1.43 6.71 4.61
N ALA A 131 -2.36 5.77 4.76
CA ALA A 131 -3.01 5.09 3.65
C ALA A 131 -4.20 5.93 3.14
N ALA A 132 -4.05 6.53 1.95
CA ALA A 132 -5.14 7.17 1.22
C ALA A 132 -5.82 6.14 0.31
N VAL A 133 -6.81 5.44 0.86
CA VAL A 133 -7.52 4.33 0.23
C VAL A 133 -8.60 4.86 -0.72
N ASN A 134 -8.24 4.94 -1.99
CA ASN A 134 -9.06 5.46 -3.09
C ASN A 134 -9.93 4.39 -3.79
N GLY A 135 -9.92 3.15 -3.31
CA GLY A 135 -10.67 2.05 -3.93
C GLY A 135 -10.71 0.79 -3.07
N HIS A 136 -11.01 -0.35 -3.68
CA HIS A 136 -11.05 -1.65 -2.99
C HIS A 136 -9.66 -2.06 -2.45
N ALA A 137 -9.64 -2.57 -1.22
CA ALA A 137 -8.47 -3.06 -0.50
C ALA A 137 -8.75 -4.39 0.25
N PRO A 138 -9.06 -5.51 -0.45
CA PRO A 138 -9.24 -6.83 0.18
C PRO A 138 -7.91 -7.49 0.59
N ALA A 139 -7.96 -8.42 1.55
CA ALA A 139 -6.86 -9.28 2.00
C ALA A 139 -5.54 -8.52 2.20
N GLY A 140 -4.54 -8.74 1.35
CA GLY A 140 -3.24 -8.03 1.43
C GLY A 140 -3.35 -6.51 1.30
N GLY A 141 -4.35 -5.97 0.58
CA GLY A 141 -4.61 -4.53 0.54
C GLY A 141 -5.13 -4.00 1.88
N CYS A 142 -5.92 -4.81 2.59
CA CYS A 142 -6.35 -4.52 3.96
C CYS A 142 -5.13 -4.54 4.89
N VAL A 143 -4.21 -5.50 4.73
CA VAL A 143 -2.96 -5.55 5.50
C VAL A 143 -2.13 -4.29 5.30
N LEU A 144 -1.92 -3.82 4.07
CA LEU A 144 -1.21 -2.55 3.82
C LEU A 144 -1.89 -1.37 4.51
N THR A 145 -3.22 -1.32 4.48
CA THR A 145 -4.00 -0.25 5.11
C THR A 145 -3.82 -0.26 6.63
N LEU A 146 -3.88 -1.44 7.25
CA LEU A 146 -3.72 -1.65 8.69
C LEU A 146 -2.26 -1.47 9.16
N SER A 147 -1.30 -1.61 8.26
CA SER A 147 0.11 -1.40 8.56
C SER A 147 0.49 0.08 8.64
N CYS A 148 -0.32 0.99 8.08
CA CYS A 148 -0.09 2.43 8.20
C CYS A 148 -0.60 2.97 9.54
N ASP A 149 -0.05 4.10 9.99
CA ASP A 149 -0.46 4.77 11.24
C ASP A 149 -1.87 5.33 11.16
N HIS A 150 -2.24 5.86 10.00
CA HIS A 150 -3.58 6.33 9.72
C HIS A 150 -4.07 5.83 8.36
N SER A 151 -5.37 5.58 8.26
CA SER A 151 -6.04 5.26 7.00
C SER A 151 -7.25 6.15 6.77
N ILE A 152 -7.42 6.60 5.54
CA ILE A 152 -8.54 7.44 5.11
C ILE A 152 -9.10 6.84 3.84
N MET A 153 -10.40 6.54 3.84
CA MET A 153 -11.10 6.00 2.68
C MET A 153 -11.94 7.07 1.99
N VAL A 154 -11.97 7.04 0.66
CA VAL A 154 -12.82 7.91 -0.16
C VAL A 154 -14.31 7.70 0.13
N LYS A 155 -15.09 8.79 0.08
CA LYS A 155 -16.53 8.78 0.38
C LYS A 155 -17.37 7.95 -0.60
N SER A 156 -16.92 7.82 -1.85
CA SER A 156 -17.55 6.94 -2.84
C SER A 156 -17.56 5.48 -2.39
N GLY A 157 -16.78 5.16 -1.36
CA GLY A 157 -16.73 3.85 -0.74
C GLY A 157 -15.82 2.88 -1.48
N GLY A 158 -15.79 1.67 -0.95
CA GLY A 158 -15.03 0.54 -1.44
C GLY A 158 -15.03 -0.53 -0.35
N PHE A 159 -14.46 -1.69 -0.67
CA PHE A 159 -14.37 -2.78 0.29
C PHE A 159 -12.97 -2.83 0.90
N ILE A 160 -12.88 -2.76 2.23
CA ILE A 160 -11.66 -3.05 2.99
C ILE A 160 -11.98 -4.19 3.93
N GLY A 161 -11.16 -5.24 3.91
CA GLY A 161 -11.34 -6.36 4.82
C GLY A 161 -10.52 -7.59 4.47
N LEU A 162 -10.29 -8.41 5.49
CA LEU A 162 -9.70 -9.73 5.37
C LEU A 162 -10.77 -10.71 4.89
N ASN A 163 -10.62 -11.19 3.66
CA ASN A 163 -11.54 -12.13 3.00
C ASN A 163 -10.88 -13.49 2.70
N GLU A 164 -9.76 -13.80 3.34
CA GLU A 164 -9.01 -15.04 3.17
C GLU A 164 -9.88 -16.28 3.44
N THR A 165 -10.76 -16.23 4.45
CA THR A 165 -11.63 -17.36 4.78
C THR A 165 -12.66 -17.67 3.69
N LEU A 166 -13.04 -16.67 2.88
CA LEU A 166 -13.91 -16.90 1.71
C LEU A 166 -13.19 -17.70 0.61
N LEU A 167 -11.85 -17.67 0.60
CA LEU A 167 -11.00 -18.44 -0.30
C LEU A 167 -10.52 -19.76 0.33
N GLY A 168 -11.03 -20.13 1.52
CA GLY A 168 -10.58 -21.30 2.27
C GLY A 168 -9.19 -21.15 2.88
N LEU A 169 -8.66 -19.92 2.95
CA LEU A 169 -7.35 -19.61 3.50
C LEU A 169 -7.48 -19.06 4.93
N ALA A 170 -6.52 -19.38 5.78
CA ALA A 170 -6.37 -18.75 7.08
C ALA A 170 -5.45 -17.54 6.98
N ALA A 171 -5.81 -16.46 7.66
CA ALA A 171 -4.91 -15.32 7.82
C ALA A 171 -3.64 -15.77 8.56
N PRO A 172 -2.43 -15.48 8.04
CA PRO A 172 -1.20 -15.84 8.71
C PRO A 172 -1.10 -15.37 10.16
N LYS A 173 -0.59 -16.24 11.04
CA LYS A 173 -0.47 -15.98 12.49
C LYS A 173 0.36 -14.73 12.79
N TRP A 174 1.35 -14.42 11.96
CA TRP A 174 2.24 -13.25 12.14
C TRP A 174 1.57 -11.91 11.87
N TYR A 175 0.35 -11.87 11.31
CA TYR A 175 -0.36 -10.59 11.22
C TYR A 175 -0.57 -9.97 12.60
N GLY A 176 -0.65 -10.77 13.67
CA GLY A 176 -0.92 -10.29 15.01
C GLY A 176 -2.33 -9.70 15.10
N PHE A 177 -3.17 -10.18 16.01
CA PHE A 177 -4.49 -9.55 16.24
C PHE A 177 -4.36 -8.07 16.66
N ASP A 178 -3.18 -7.65 17.10
CA ASP A 178 -2.88 -6.26 17.46
C ASP A 178 -2.80 -5.32 16.26
N SER A 179 -2.45 -5.80 15.06
CA SER A 179 -2.43 -4.98 13.84
C SER A 179 -3.82 -4.45 13.48
N CYS A 180 -4.89 -5.16 13.88
CA CYS A 180 -6.27 -4.71 13.68
C CYS A 180 -6.74 -3.68 14.72
N ARG A 181 -5.97 -3.38 15.78
CA ARG A 181 -6.37 -2.43 16.84
C ARG A 181 -5.97 -0.98 16.57
N LYS A 182 -5.15 -0.70 15.54
CA LYS A 182 -4.73 0.66 15.18
C LYS A 182 -5.76 1.45 14.36
N VAL A 183 -6.98 0.93 14.22
CA VAL A 183 -8.05 1.53 13.41
C VAL A 183 -8.99 2.38 14.26
#